data_AF-A0A2N3BLU3-F1
#
_entry.id   AF-A0A2N3BLU3-F1
#
_cell.length_a   1.000
_cell.length_b   1.000
_cell.length_c   1.000
_cell.angle_alpha   90.00
_cell.angle_beta   90.00
_cell.angle_gamma   90.00
#
_symmetry.space_group_name_H-M   'P 1'
#
loop_
_entity.id
_entity.type
_entity.pdbx_description
1 polymer ?
#
loop_
_entity_poly.entity_id
_entity_poly.type
_entity_poly.pdbx_seq_one_letter_code
_entity_poly.pdbx_strand_id
1 'polypeptide(L)'
;MLGSARDGSVAADILTVAGIFSTGAPELDRQIVEMPLAQFQADFAMEDQINLIAISGHRLSDIQSTLPALREIAKKEGLVLRDWTELEPALHDAILLDASFSSLLYVSLVIIVVFIILNTLLMSVLERTREFGMLMAIGMRPRQIGLMVWLELLLLAGTGAGLGISIGSALTAWASRKGLLFPGAEALFAQWHMPSTLYPQLDLTSAMAGPLAIAIAIAISGLVPYVRVLRLEPVSAMRAT
;
A
#
# COMPACT_ATOMS: atom_id res chain seq x y z
N MET A 1 6.35 42.74 15.16
CA MET A 1 7.01 41.52 15.67
C MET A 1 8.13 41.91 16.61
N LEU A 2 8.45 41.05 17.58
CA LEU A 2 9.53 41.25 18.54
C LEU A 2 10.30 39.94 18.68
N GLY A 3 11.63 40.00 18.63
CA GLY A 3 12.51 38.85 18.78
C GLY A 3 13.94 39.25 19.08
N SER A 4 14.81 38.25 19.22
CA SER A 4 16.25 38.45 19.33
C SER A 4 16.86 38.28 17.95
N ALA A 5 17.57 39.30 17.48
CA ALA A 5 18.40 39.22 16.30
C ALA A 5 19.63 38.33 16.58
N ARG A 6 20.28 37.89 15.51
CA ARG A 6 21.45 37.01 15.57
C ARG A 6 22.64 37.64 16.31
N ASP A 7 22.83 38.94 16.14
CA ASP A 7 23.89 39.72 16.78
C ASP A 7 23.61 40.03 18.27
N GLY A 8 22.48 39.54 18.81
CA GLY A 8 22.03 39.80 20.18
C GLY A 8 21.26 41.12 20.34
N SER A 9 21.04 41.86 19.25
CA SER A 9 20.17 43.03 19.26
C SER A 9 18.69 42.64 19.30
N VAL A 10 17.82 43.62 19.59
CA VAL A 10 16.38 43.41 19.58
C VAL A 10 15.86 43.61 18.15
N ALA A 11 15.35 42.53 17.55
CA ALA A 11 14.65 42.58 16.28
C ALA A 11 13.21 43.06 16.54
N ALA A 12 12.87 44.26 16.11
CA ALA A 12 11.54 44.83 16.26
C ALA A 12 11.12 45.54 14.97
N ASP A 13 10.04 45.06 14.36
CA ASP A 13 9.47 45.70 13.16
C ASP A 13 7.93 45.74 13.23
N ILE A 14 7.33 46.73 12.58
CA ILE A 14 5.89 46.90 12.43
C ILE A 14 5.50 46.44 11.03
N LEU A 15 4.94 45.23 10.96
CA LEU A 15 4.51 44.61 9.71
C LEU A 15 3.03 44.85 9.47
N THR A 16 2.65 45.03 8.21
CA THR A 16 1.24 45.03 7.80
C THR A 16 0.82 43.61 7.44
N VAL A 17 -0.32 43.15 7.97
CA VAL A 17 -0.88 41.84 7.63
C VAL A 17 -1.38 41.86 6.19
N ALA A 18 -0.69 41.16 5.30
CA ALA A 18 -1.07 41.03 3.88
C ALA A 18 -2.21 40.03 3.65
N GLY A 19 -2.32 39.02 4.52
CA GLY A 19 -3.34 37.98 4.43
C GLY A 19 -3.28 37.01 5.60
N ILE A 20 -4.25 36.09 5.64
CA ILE A 20 -4.28 34.96 6.57
C ILE A 20 -4.34 33.67 5.76
N PHE A 21 -3.69 32.63 6.26
CA PHE A 21 -3.72 31.29 5.67
C PHE A 21 -4.24 30.28 6.70
N SER A 22 -4.62 29.11 6.21
CA SER A 22 -5.07 27.99 7.02
C SER A 22 -4.36 26.74 6.50
N THR A 23 -3.53 26.13 7.33
CA THR A 23 -2.91 24.83 7.04
C THR A 23 -3.87 23.66 7.27
N GLY A 24 -5.01 23.92 7.92
CA GLY A 24 -5.93 22.87 8.37
C GLY A 24 -5.58 22.33 9.76
N ALA A 25 -4.52 22.89 10.37
CA ALA A 25 -4.06 22.61 11.73
C ALA A 25 -4.15 23.89 12.58
N PRO A 26 -5.23 24.07 13.37
CA PRO A 26 -5.43 25.27 14.18
C PRO A 26 -4.26 25.59 15.12
N GLU A 27 -3.54 24.58 15.59
CA GLU A 27 -2.38 24.70 16.46
C GLU A 27 -1.19 25.35 15.73
N LEU A 28 -0.92 24.95 14.49
CA LEU A 28 0.14 25.52 13.65
C LEU A 28 -0.23 26.93 13.16
N ASP A 29 -1.49 27.12 12.72
CA ASP A 29 -1.98 28.40 12.21
C ASP A 29 -1.88 29.53 13.26
N ARG A 30 -1.91 29.18 14.55
CA ARG A 30 -1.76 30.14 15.66
C ARG A 30 -0.32 30.48 16.00
N GLN A 31 0.65 29.67 15.58
CA GLN A 31 2.06 29.79 15.97
C GLN A 31 2.97 30.21 14.82
N ILE A 32 2.50 30.12 13.57
CA ILE A 32 3.30 30.44 12.38
C ILE A 32 2.90 31.79 11.82
N VAL A 33 3.91 32.57 11.46
CA VAL A 33 3.75 33.75 10.60
C VAL A 33 4.77 33.67 9.49
N GLU A 34 4.32 33.91 8.26
CA GLU A 34 5.20 33.99 7.10
C GLU A 34 5.47 35.44 6.74
N MET A 35 6.72 35.73 6.38
CA MET A 35 7.12 37.03 5.87
C MET A 35 8.20 36.88 4.80
N PRO A 36 8.41 37.89 3.93
CA PRO A 36 9.46 37.82 2.92
C PRO A 36 10.84 37.60 3.53
N LEU A 37 11.61 36.67 2.95
CA LEU A 37 12.96 36.30 3.45
C LEU A 37 13.88 37.52 3.59
N ALA A 38 13.90 38.40 2.58
CA ALA A 38 14.76 39.58 2.60
C ALA A 38 14.43 40.53 3.76
N GLN A 39 13.16 40.64 4.15
CA GLN A 39 12.75 41.47 5.28
C GLN A 39 13.13 40.80 6.61
N PHE A 40 12.89 39.49 6.74
CA PHE A 40 13.32 38.74 7.92
C PHE A 40 14.84 38.83 8.13
N GLN A 41 15.62 38.74 7.04
CA GLN A 41 17.07 38.86 7.10
C GLN A 41 17.56 40.24 7.58
N ALA A 42 16.89 41.31 7.14
CA ALA A 42 17.18 42.67 7.58
C ALA A 42 16.81 42.88 9.06
N ASP A 43 15.61 42.44 9.46
CA ASP A 43 15.08 42.68 10.81
C ASP A 43 15.83 41.89 11.90
N PHE A 44 16.31 40.69 11.57
CA PHE A 44 16.98 39.79 12.51
C PHE A 44 18.51 39.77 12.38
N ALA A 45 19.09 40.73 11.64
CA ALA A 45 20.53 40.83 11.39
C ALA A 45 21.15 39.51 10.89
N MET A 46 20.45 38.83 9.97
CA MET A 46 20.93 37.57 9.39
C MET A 46 21.83 37.76 8.17
N GLU A 47 21.87 38.97 7.60
CA GLU A 47 22.56 39.24 6.33
C GLU A 47 22.08 38.24 5.26
N ASP A 48 22.99 37.61 4.51
CA ASP A 48 22.67 36.60 3.50
C ASP A 48 22.56 35.16 4.07
N GLN A 49 22.45 34.99 5.39
CA GLN A 49 22.40 33.66 6.02
C GLN A 49 20.97 33.15 6.17
N ILE A 50 20.86 31.81 6.22
CA ILE A 50 19.60 31.08 6.33
C ILE A 50 19.80 29.93 7.32
N ASN A 51 18.80 29.67 8.17
CA ASN A 51 18.85 28.59 9.15
C ASN A 51 18.53 27.21 8.57
N LEU A 52 17.55 27.15 7.66
CA LEU A 52 17.00 25.90 7.14
C LEU A 52 16.66 26.05 5.66
N ILE A 53 17.05 25.06 4.87
CA ILE A 53 16.65 24.91 3.47
C ILE A 53 15.69 23.72 3.41
N ALA A 54 14.42 23.99 3.13
CA ALA A 54 13.42 22.95 2.94
C ALA A 54 13.37 22.57 1.45
N ILE A 55 13.58 21.28 1.16
CA ILE A 55 13.47 20.73 -0.18
C ILE A 55 12.22 19.84 -0.20
N SER A 56 11.27 20.16 -1.08
CA SER A 56 10.04 19.41 -1.27
C SER A 56 9.95 18.88 -2.70
N GLY A 57 9.21 17.78 -2.87
CA GLY A 57 8.96 17.14 -4.16
C GLY A 57 7.49 16.75 -4.28
N HIS A 58 7.03 16.49 -5.50
CA HIS A 58 5.64 16.09 -5.75
C HIS A 58 5.34 14.64 -5.33
N ARG A 59 6.36 13.77 -5.33
CA ARG A 59 6.24 12.38 -4.91
C ARG A 59 7.40 12.00 -4.00
N LEU A 60 7.13 11.09 -3.08
CA LEU A 60 8.13 10.57 -2.16
C LEU A 60 9.29 9.88 -2.88
N SER A 61 9.00 9.17 -3.97
CA SER A 61 10.02 8.47 -4.79
C SER A 61 11.03 9.43 -5.43
N ASP A 62 10.58 10.63 -5.80
CA ASP A 62 11.45 11.64 -6.42
C ASP A 62 12.48 12.11 -5.39
N ILE A 63 12.05 12.39 -4.16
CA ILE A 63 12.94 12.75 -3.05
C ILE A 63 13.90 11.61 -2.73
N GLN A 64 13.40 10.38 -2.54
CA GLN A 64 14.24 9.22 -2.20
C GLN A 64 15.36 8.96 -3.22
N SER A 65 15.09 9.15 -4.51
CA SER A 65 16.09 8.97 -5.57
C SER A 65 17.20 10.04 -5.54
N THR A 66 16.89 11.24 -5.02
CA THR A 66 17.83 12.37 -4.97
C THR A 66 18.59 12.47 -3.64
N LEU A 67 18.12 11.81 -2.58
CA LEU A 67 18.76 11.80 -1.25
C LEU A 67 20.26 11.48 -1.29
N PRO A 68 20.77 10.49 -2.06
CA PRO A 68 22.21 10.23 -2.10
C PRO A 68 23.01 11.41 -2.66
N ALA A 69 22.51 12.07 -3.70
CA ALA A 69 23.16 13.23 -4.29
C ALA A 69 23.12 14.45 -3.35
N LEU A 70 21.98 14.67 -2.69
CA LEU A 70 21.84 15.73 -1.69
C LEU A 70 22.75 15.51 -0.48
N ARG A 71 22.94 14.27 -0.05
CA ARG A 71 23.83 13.92 1.06
C ARG A 71 25.30 14.23 0.73
N GLU A 72 25.73 14.01 -0.50
CA GLU A 72 27.07 14.39 -0.97
C GLU A 72 27.26 15.90 -1.02
N ILE A 73 26.27 16.66 -1.50
CA ILE A 73 26.31 18.12 -1.50
C ILE A 73 26.36 18.66 -0.06
N ALA A 74 25.47 18.17 0.80
CA ALA A 74 25.42 18.59 2.20
C ALA A 74 26.74 18.33 2.92
N LYS A 75 27.38 17.18 2.68
CA LYS A 75 28.69 16.86 3.26
C LYS A 75 29.79 17.80 2.78
N LYS A 76 29.80 18.21 1.50
CA LYS A 76 30.78 19.15 0.95
C LYS A 76 30.63 20.56 1.54
N GLU A 77 29.39 21.00 1.72
CA GLU A 77 29.07 22.33 2.26
C GLU A 77 29.01 22.38 3.79
N GLY A 78 29.27 21.26 4.48
CA GLY A 78 29.18 21.18 5.94
C GLY A 78 27.76 21.31 6.50
N LEU A 79 26.73 21.02 5.69
CA LEU A 79 25.32 21.09 6.06
C LEU A 79 24.84 19.77 6.67
N VAL A 80 23.91 19.87 7.61
CA VAL A 80 23.22 18.70 8.20
C VAL A 80 21.95 18.42 7.41
N LEU A 81 21.98 17.36 6.59
CA LEU A 81 20.79 16.87 5.89
C LEU A 81 19.95 16.00 6.83
N ARG A 82 18.66 16.33 6.98
CA ARG A 82 17.67 15.50 7.67
C ARG A 82 16.55 15.12 6.71
N ASP A 83 16.29 13.83 6.59
CA ASP A 83 15.16 13.30 5.83
C ASP A 83 13.87 13.35 6.66
N TRP A 84 12.70 13.28 6.02
CA TRP A 84 11.42 13.23 6.72
C TRP A 84 11.34 12.07 7.72
N THR A 85 12.02 10.95 7.43
CA THR A 85 12.13 9.79 8.33
C THR A 85 12.88 10.10 9.63
N GLU A 86 13.84 11.02 9.59
CA GLU A 86 14.58 11.49 10.76
C GLU A 86 13.89 12.65 11.47
N LEU A 87 13.12 13.46 10.73
CA LEU A 87 12.34 14.57 11.28
C LEU A 87 11.10 14.07 12.04
N GLU A 88 10.42 13.04 11.53
CA GLU A 88 9.18 12.48 12.07
C GLU A 88 9.27 10.96 12.26
N PRO A 89 10.16 10.45 13.15
CA PRO A 89 10.39 9.02 13.32
C PRO A 89 9.14 8.26 13.78
N ALA A 90 8.30 8.89 14.62
CA ALA A 90 7.07 8.29 15.10
C ALA A 90 6.06 8.03 13.95
N LEU A 91 5.97 8.95 12.97
CA LEU A 91 5.11 8.77 11.81
C LEU A 91 5.65 7.68 10.88
N HIS A 92 6.97 7.66 10.66
CA HIS A 92 7.63 6.62 9.88
C HIS A 92 7.38 5.22 10.48
N ASP A 93 7.57 5.06 11.78
CA ASP A 93 7.36 3.79 12.47
C ASP A 93 5.89 3.36 12.44
N ALA A 94 4.95 4.31 12.57
CA ALA A 94 3.52 4.03 12.44
C ALA A 94 3.17 3.50 11.04
N ILE A 95 3.71 4.09 9.96
CA ILE A 95 3.51 3.63 8.57
C ILE A 95 4.09 2.22 8.38
N LEU A 96 5.27 1.94 8.92
CA LEU A 96 5.89 0.62 8.81
C LEU A 96 5.11 -0.46 9.57
N LEU A 97 4.58 -0.13 10.75
CA LEU A 97 3.74 -1.03 11.52
C LEU A 97 2.44 -1.34 10.78
N ASP A 98 1.78 -0.32 10.23
CA ASP A 98 0.57 -0.49 9.42
C ASP A 98 0.82 -1.36 8.18
N ALA A 99 1.91 -1.09 7.45
CA ALA A 99 2.30 -1.88 6.28
C ALA A 99 2.62 -3.34 6.64
N SER A 100 3.33 -3.57 7.75
CA SER A 100 3.68 -4.91 8.23
C SER A 100 2.44 -5.68 8.67
N PHE A 101 1.55 -5.04 9.44
CA PHE A 101 0.30 -5.63 9.88
C PHE A 101 -0.61 -5.98 8.70
N SER A 102 -0.75 -5.04 7.75
CA SER A 102 -1.49 -5.25 6.50
C SER A 102 -0.91 -6.42 5.69
N SER A 103 0.42 -6.54 5.59
CA SER A 103 1.08 -7.66 4.92
C SER A 103 0.78 -9.00 5.60
N LEU A 104 0.82 -9.06 6.93
CA LEU A 104 0.51 -10.28 7.68
C LEU A 104 -0.95 -10.72 7.49
N LEU A 105 -1.88 -9.77 7.61
CA LEU A 105 -3.30 -10.02 7.32
C LEU A 105 -3.50 -10.52 5.89
N TYR A 106 -2.84 -9.88 4.91
CA TYR A 106 -2.93 -10.27 3.51
C TYR A 106 -2.43 -11.71 3.27
N VAL A 107 -1.27 -12.07 3.83
CA VAL A 107 -0.74 -13.44 3.71
C VAL A 107 -1.68 -14.46 4.37
N SER A 108 -2.22 -14.16 5.55
CA SER A 108 -3.18 -15.04 6.22
C SER A 108 -4.45 -15.25 5.40
N LEU A 109 -4.97 -14.19 4.78
CA LEU A 109 -6.13 -14.26 3.89
C LEU A 109 -5.84 -15.18 2.69
N VAL A 110 -4.67 -15.04 2.05
CA VAL A 110 -4.28 -15.89 0.92
C VAL A 110 -4.23 -17.37 1.35
N ILE A 111 -3.66 -17.67 2.52
CA ILE A 111 -3.60 -19.04 3.05
C ILE A 111 -5.00 -19.61 3.26
N ILE A 112 -5.90 -18.85 3.88
CA ILE A 112 -7.29 -19.26 4.14
C ILE A 112 -8.01 -19.53 2.81
N VAL A 113 -7.92 -18.61 1.85
CA VAL A 113 -8.55 -18.75 0.53
C VAL A 113 -8.03 -19.99 -0.21
N VAL A 114 -6.71 -20.20 -0.21
CA VAL A 114 -6.09 -21.38 -0.80
C VAL A 114 -6.61 -22.66 -0.15
N PHE A 115 -6.71 -22.70 1.19
CA PHE A 115 -7.21 -23.87 1.91
C PHE A 115 -8.67 -24.16 1.58
N ILE A 116 -9.52 -23.13 1.53
CA ILE A 116 -10.93 -23.25 1.14
C ILE A 116 -11.04 -23.84 -0.26
N ILE A 117 -10.34 -23.26 -1.24
CA ILE A 117 -10.37 -23.73 -2.63
C ILE A 117 -9.85 -25.15 -2.74
N LEU A 118 -8.74 -25.47 -2.07
CA LEU A 118 -8.18 -26.82 -2.09
C LEU A 118 -9.16 -27.84 -1.53
N ASN A 119 -9.83 -27.53 -0.42
CA ASN A 119 -10.82 -28.42 0.18
C ASN A 119 -11.99 -28.69 -0.78
N THR A 120 -12.53 -27.63 -1.41
CA THR A 120 -13.61 -27.76 -2.40
C THR A 120 -13.18 -28.57 -3.62
N LEU A 121 -11.98 -28.32 -4.15
CA LEU A 121 -11.47 -29.04 -5.32
C LEU A 121 -11.21 -30.52 -5.02
N LEU A 122 -10.61 -30.82 -3.87
CA LEU A 122 -10.37 -32.21 -3.46
C LEU A 122 -11.70 -32.95 -3.33
N MET A 123 -12.71 -32.32 -2.74
CA MET A 123 -14.05 -32.90 -2.65
C MET A 123 -14.65 -33.17 -4.04
N SER A 124 -14.61 -32.17 -4.94
CA SER A 124 -15.11 -32.31 -6.31
C SER A 124 -14.40 -33.45 -7.08
N VAL A 125 -13.08 -33.59 -6.91
CA VAL A 125 -12.32 -34.70 -7.51
C VAL A 125 -12.75 -36.04 -6.95
N LEU A 126 -12.98 -36.13 -5.63
CA LEU A 126 -13.41 -37.36 -4.96
C LEU A 126 -14.80 -37.82 -5.44
N GLU A 127 -15.76 -36.90 -5.52
CA GLU A 127 -17.11 -37.18 -6.01
C GLU A 127 -17.12 -37.67 -7.46
N ARG A 128 -16.20 -37.16 -8.30
CA ARG A 128 -16.11 -37.48 -9.73
C ARG A 128 -15.10 -38.59 -10.05
N THR A 129 -14.55 -39.28 -9.05
CA THR A 129 -13.57 -40.37 -9.24
C THR A 129 -14.08 -41.47 -10.17
N ARG A 130 -15.34 -41.87 -10.04
CA ARG A 130 -15.97 -42.89 -10.90
C ARG A 130 -16.09 -42.42 -12.35
N GLU A 131 -16.41 -41.15 -12.58
CA GLU A 131 -16.44 -40.54 -13.91
C GLU A 131 -15.04 -40.57 -14.55
N PHE A 132 -14.01 -40.19 -13.80
CA PHE A 132 -12.63 -40.26 -14.24
C PHE A 132 -12.17 -41.69 -14.53
N GLY A 133 -12.62 -42.66 -13.73
CA GLY A 133 -12.45 -44.10 -13.96
C GLY A 133 -12.99 -44.56 -15.32
N MET A 134 -14.20 -44.13 -15.67
CA MET A 134 -14.83 -44.44 -16.97
C MET A 134 -14.11 -43.78 -18.14
N LEU A 135 -13.69 -42.52 -17.99
CA LEU A 135 -12.90 -41.81 -19.03
C LEU A 135 -11.56 -42.52 -19.29
N MET A 136 -10.88 -42.99 -18.24
CA MET A 136 -9.66 -43.79 -18.38
C MET A 136 -9.91 -45.12 -19.09
N ALA A 137 -11.05 -45.79 -18.83
CA ALA A 137 -11.41 -47.04 -19.49
C ALA A 137 -11.66 -46.89 -21.00
N ILE A 138 -12.14 -45.71 -21.44
CA ILE A 138 -12.32 -45.37 -22.86
C ILE A 138 -11.00 -44.90 -23.51
N GLY A 139 -9.90 -44.79 -22.73
CA GLY A 139 -8.55 -44.53 -23.23
C GLY A 139 -8.00 -43.14 -22.94
N MET A 140 -8.69 -42.31 -22.15
CA MET A 140 -8.17 -41.00 -21.73
C MET A 140 -6.98 -41.18 -20.78
N ARG A 141 -5.90 -40.43 -21.02
CA ARG A 141 -4.71 -40.50 -20.16
C ARG A 141 -4.97 -39.75 -18.83
N PRO A 142 -4.49 -40.24 -17.67
CA PRO A 142 -4.63 -39.53 -16.38
C PRO A 142 -4.13 -38.08 -16.42
N ARG A 143 -3.10 -37.79 -17.24
CA ARG A 143 -2.57 -36.44 -17.45
C ARG A 143 -3.58 -35.50 -18.12
N GLN A 144 -4.43 -36.00 -19.02
CA GLN A 144 -5.47 -35.20 -19.66
C GLN A 144 -6.59 -34.86 -18.68
N ILE A 145 -6.97 -35.81 -17.82
CA ILE A 145 -7.95 -35.58 -16.76
C ILE A 145 -7.41 -34.57 -15.74
N GLY A 146 -6.15 -34.73 -15.30
CA GLY A 146 -5.52 -33.77 -14.40
C GLY A 146 -5.48 -32.36 -15.02
N LEU A 147 -5.08 -32.25 -16.29
CA LEU A 147 -5.05 -30.95 -16.99
C LEU A 147 -6.45 -30.33 -17.10
N MET A 148 -7.48 -31.14 -17.36
CA MET A 148 -8.86 -30.67 -17.42
C MET A 148 -9.30 -30.07 -16.07
N VAL A 149 -9.04 -30.76 -14.95
CA VAL A 149 -9.35 -30.25 -13.60
C VAL A 149 -8.57 -28.98 -13.28
N TRP A 150 -7.30 -28.91 -13.70
CA TRP A 150 -6.48 -27.71 -13.48
C TRP A 150 -6.98 -26.52 -14.32
N LEU A 151 -7.41 -26.76 -15.56
CA LEU A 151 -8.02 -25.73 -16.41
C LEU A 151 -9.37 -25.26 -15.86
N GLU A 152 -10.20 -26.17 -15.34
CA GLU A 152 -11.45 -25.82 -14.65
C GLU A 152 -11.18 -24.86 -13.48
N LEU A 153 -10.16 -25.15 -12.67
CA LEU A 153 -9.72 -24.25 -11.60
C LEU A 153 -9.27 -22.89 -12.13
N LEU A 154 -8.43 -22.86 -13.18
CA LEU A 154 -7.94 -21.59 -13.73
C LEU A 154 -9.08 -20.74 -14.32
N LEU A 155 -10.08 -21.37 -14.93
CA LEU A 155 -11.27 -20.66 -15.42
C LEU A 155 -12.08 -20.08 -14.25
N LEU A 156 -12.28 -20.85 -13.18
CA LEU A 156 -12.96 -20.38 -11.98
C LEU A 156 -12.21 -19.23 -11.32
N ALA A 157 -10.88 -19.35 -11.21
CA ALA A 157 -10.02 -18.31 -10.66
C ALA A 157 -10.01 -17.05 -11.54
N GLY A 158 -9.95 -17.20 -12.86
CA GLY A 158 -9.94 -16.08 -13.80
C GLY A 158 -11.25 -15.30 -13.80
N THR A 159 -12.39 -16.01 -13.81
CA THR A 159 -13.72 -15.38 -13.71
C THR A 159 -13.93 -14.69 -12.36
N GLY A 160 -13.54 -15.34 -11.26
CA GLY A 160 -13.57 -14.76 -9.92
C GLY A 160 -12.68 -13.52 -9.79
N ALA A 161 -11.45 -13.57 -10.32
CA ALA A 161 -10.53 -12.44 -10.32
C ALA A 161 -11.08 -11.27 -11.14
N GLY A 162 -11.63 -11.52 -12.34
CA GLY A 162 -12.24 -10.47 -13.16
C GLY A 162 -13.40 -9.77 -12.46
N LEU A 163 -14.31 -10.53 -11.83
CA LEU A 163 -15.42 -9.98 -11.05
C LEU A 163 -14.92 -9.23 -9.81
N GLY A 164 -13.96 -9.82 -9.08
CA GLY A 164 -13.37 -9.22 -7.88
C GLY A 164 -12.67 -7.90 -8.16
N ILE A 165 -11.86 -7.83 -9.22
CA ILE A 165 -11.20 -6.59 -9.67
C ILE A 165 -12.26 -5.55 -10.05
N SER A 166 -13.30 -5.95 -10.79
CA SER A 166 -14.36 -5.02 -11.23
C SER A 166 -15.11 -4.42 -10.06
N ILE A 167 -15.56 -5.26 -9.12
CA ILE A 167 -16.31 -4.83 -7.92
C ILE A 167 -15.39 -4.01 -6.99
N GLY A 168 -14.18 -4.49 -6.73
CA GLY A 168 -13.20 -3.81 -5.89
C GLY A 168 -12.83 -2.44 -6.44
N SER A 169 -12.55 -2.35 -7.74
CA SER A 169 -12.23 -1.07 -8.40
C SER A 169 -13.43 -0.12 -8.37
N ALA A 170 -14.65 -0.61 -8.59
CA ALA A 170 -15.86 0.20 -8.50
C ALA A 170 -16.09 0.74 -7.08
N LEU A 171 -15.89 -0.11 -6.06
CA LEU A 171 -16.01 0.30 -4.66
C LEU A 171 -14.95 1.34 -4.29
N THR A 172 -13.70 1.14 -4.69
CA THR A 172 -12.62 2.09 -4.45
C THR A 172 -12.86 3.40 -5.20
N ALA A 173 -13.40 3.38 -6.43
CA ALA A 173 -13.74 4.58 -7.18
C ALA A 173 -14.91 5.36 -6.58
N TRP A 174 -15.83 4.66 -5.90
CA TRP A 174 -16.89 5.30 -5.12
C TRP A 174 -16.33 5.93 -3.84
N ALA A 175 -15.48 5.18 -3.12
CA ALA A 175 -14.83 5.65 -1.90
C ALA A 175 -13.89 6.83 -2.14
N SER A 176 -13.19 6.86 -3.28
CA SER A 176 -12.30 7.97 -3.66
C SER A 176 -13.04 9.28 -3.92
N ARG A 177 -14.35 9.24 -4.19
CA ARG A 177 -15.17 10.45 -4.36
C ARG A 177 -15.77 10.94 -3.04
N LYS A 178 -16.23 10.02 -2.18
CA LYS A 178 -16.87 10.36 -0.90
C LYS A 178 -15.87 10.61 0.24
N GLY A 179 -14.66 10.06 0.12
CA GLY A 179 -13.74 9.94 1.24
C GLY A 179 -14.19 8.82 2.20
N LEU A 180 -13.22 8.15 2.80
CA LEU A 180 -13.44 7.20 3.89
C LEU A 180 -13.22 7.92 5.20
N LEU A 181 -14.27 7.99 6.02
CA LEU A 181 -14.19 8.43 7.39
C LEU A 181 -13.76 7.25 8.27
N PHE A 182 -12.85 7.51 9.21
CA PHE A 182 -12.44 6.54 10.23
C PHE A 182 -12.88 7.00 11.62
N PRO A 183 -14.15 6.72 12.00
CA PRO A 183 -14.66 7.06 13.32
C PRO A 183 -13.77 6.48 14.42
N GLY A 184 -13.36 7.30 15.39
CA GLY A 184 -12.49 6.89 16.49
C GLY A 184 -10.98 6.98 16.21
N ALA A 185 -10.56 7.19 14.95
CA ALA A 185 -9.18 7.49 14.60
C ALA A 185 -8.90 9.00 14.48
N GLU A 186 -9.90 9.85 14.72
CA GLU A 186 -9.80 11.32 14.62
C GLU A 186 -8.67 11.90 15.47
N ALA A 187 -8.52 11.40 16.71
CA ALA A 187 -7.44 11.84 17.60
C ALA A 187 -6.04 11.43 17.10
N LEU A 188 -5.94 10.27 16.43
CA LEU A 188 -4.69 9.80 15.82
C LEU A 188 -4.34 10.67 14.61
N PHE A 189 -5.29 10.91 13.70
CA PHE A 189 -5.03 11.76 12.52
C PHE A 189 -4.74 13.22 12.91
N ALA A 190 -5.40 13.74 13.94
CA ALA A 190 -5.14 15.09 14.45
C ALA A 190 -3.71 15.27 14.95
N GLN A 191 -3.07 14.24 15.51
CA GLN A 191 -1.68 14.30 15.98
C GLN A 191 -0.70 14.64 14.85
N TRP A 192 -0.97 14.16 13.64
CA TRP A 192 -0.16 14.43 12.45
C TRP A 192 -0.81 15.46 11.53
N HIS A 193 -1.77 16.23 12.04
CA HIS A 193 -2.46 17.27 11.30
C HIS A 193 -3.10 16.78 9.99
N MET A 194 -3.48 15.50 9.95
CA MET A 194 -4.11 14.88 8.80
C MET A 194 -5.63 15.01 8.88
N PRO A 195 -6.32 15.27 7.76
CA PRO A 195 -7.76 15.21 7.72
C PRO A 195 -8.24 13.79 8.05
N SER A 196 -9.32 13.65 8.83
CA SER A 196 -9.94 12.37 9.19
C SER A 196 -10.63 11.67 8.01
N THR A 197 -10.60 12.29 6.82
CA THR A 197 -11.08 11.73 5.56
C THR A 197 -9.90 11.29 4.72
N LEU A 198 -9.79 9.99 4.47
CA LEU A 198 -8.81 9.43 3.56
C LEU A 198 -9.46 9.17 2.20
N TYR A 199 -8.76 9.52 1.13
CA TYR A 199 -9.22 9.29 -0.24
C TYR A 199 -8.38 8.18 -0.85
N PRO A 200 -8.96 6.98 -1.03
CA PRO A 200 -8.24 5.88 -1.68
C PRO A 200 -7.81 6.28 -3.10
N GLN A 201 -6.54 6.07 -3.41
CA GLN A 201 -6.04 6.23 -4.76
C GLN A 201 -6.02 4.88 -5.47
N LEU A 202 -6.64 4.83 -6.65
CA LEU A 202 -6.59 3.68 -7.52
C LEU A 202 -5.35 3.79 -8.40
N ASP A 203 -4.33 3.01 -8.06
CA ASP A 203 -3.24 2.72 -8.97
C ASP A 203 -3.39 1.31 -9.56
N LEU A 204 -2.96 1.13 -10.81
CA LEU A 204 -3.04 -0.15 -11.50
C LEU A 204 -2.23 -1.22 -10.75
N THR A 205 -1.08 -0.84 -10.19
CA THR A 205 -0.23 -1.76 -9.42
C THR A 205 -0.98 -2.25 -8.18
N SER A 206 -1.55 -1.35 -7.39
CA SER A 206 -2.34 -1.66 -6.19
C SER A 206 -3.59 -2.48 -6.52
N ALA A 207 -4.26 -2.19 -7.64
CA ALA A 207 -5.45 -2.92 -8.06
C ALA A 207 -5.17 -4.35 -8.53
N MET A 208 -3.99 -4.59 -9.14
CA MET A 208 -3.65 -5.90 -9.71
C MET A 208 -2.78 -6.78 -8.81
N ALA A 209 -1.94 -6.20 -7.95
CA ALA A 209 -0.98 -6.95 -7.14
C ALA A 209 -1.66 -8.04 -6.30
N GLY A 210 -2.77 -7.69 -5.64
CA GLY A 210 -3.49 -8.62 -4.79
C GLY A 210 -4.14 -9.78 -5.56
N PRO A 211 -5.04 -9.49 -6.52
CA PRO A 211 -5.67 -10.50 -7.37
C PRO A 211 -4.65 -11.39 -8.09
N LEU A 212 -3.52 -10.84 -8.54
CA LEU A 212 -2.45 -11.61 -9.17
C LEU A 212 -1.80 -12.58 -8.18
N ALA A 213 -1.49 -12.12 -6.95
CA ALA A 213 -0.95 -12.99 -5.91
C ALA A 213 -1.90 -14.16 -5.58
N ILE A 214 -3.21 -13.89 -5.50
CA ILE A 214 -4.23 -14.93 -5.26
C ILE A 214 -4.32 -15.87 -6.46
N ALA A 215 -4.36 -15.35 -7.70
CA ALA A 215 -4.41 -16.18 -8.90
C ALA A 215 -3.19 -17.10 -9.02
N ILE A 216 -1.99 -16.60 -8.70
CA ILE A 216 -0.76 -17.40 -8.65
C ILE A 216 -0.87 -18.47 -7.56
N ALA A 217 -1.32 -18.11 -6.35
CA ALA A 217 -1.48 -19.06 -5.26
C ALA A 217 -2.45 -20.18 -5.64
N ILE A 218 -3.60 -19.85 -6.25
CA ILE A 218 -4.58 -20.82 -6.74
C ILE A 218 -3.99 -21.73 -7.83
N ALA A 219 -3.30 -21.15 -8.82
CA ALA A 219 -2.68 -21.92 -9.89
C ALA A 219 -1.67 -22.94 -9.35
N ILE A 220 -0.86 -22.53 -8.37
CA ILE A 220 0.09 -23.41 -7.67
C ILE A 220 -0.65 -24.49 -6.87
N SER A 221 -1.66 -24.12 -6.10
CA SER A 221 -2.44 -25.07 -5.29
C SER A 221 -3.18 -26.10 -6.14
N GLY A 222 -3.59 -25.74 -7.36
CA GLY A 222 -4.16 -26.66 -8.35
C GLY A 222 -3.24 -27.82 -8.75
N LEU A 223 -1.93 -27.74 -8.49
CA LEU A 223 -1.01 -28.86 -8.71
C LEU A 223 -1.30 -30.03 -7.77
N VAL A 224 -1.85 -29.78 -6.58
CA VAL A 224 -2.20 -30.82 -5.61
C VAL A 224 -3.27 -31.79 -6.15
N PRO A 225 -4.46 -31.32 -6.58
CA PRO A 225 -5.46 -32.21 -7.19
C PRO A 225 -4.97 -32.79 -8.51
N TYR A 226 -4.19 -32.06 -9.31
CA TYR A 226 -3.57 -32.58 -10.53
C TYR A 226 -2.73 -33.83 -10.25
N VAL A 227 -1.82 -33.78 -9.27
CA VAL A 227 -0.99 -34.93 -8.86
C VAL A 227 -1.85 -36.04 -8.28
N ARG A 228 -2.93 -35.72 -7.57
CA ARG A 228 -3.85 -36.71 -7.03
C ARG A 228 -4.54 -37.52 -8.12
N VAL A 229 -4.99 -36.86 -9.19
CA VAL A 229 -5.60 -37.51 -10.37
C VAL A 229 -4.59 -38.40 -11.09
N LEU A 230 -3.33 -37.99 -11.21
CA LEU A 230 -2.28 -38.82 -11.81
C LEU A 230 -2.02 -40.14 -11.08
N ARG A 231 -2.32 -40.19 -9.77
CA ARG A 231 -2.15 -41.39 -8.94
C ARG A 231 -3.41 -42.25 -8.86
N LEU A 232 -4.47 -41.92 -9.60
CA LEU A 232 -5.67 -42.74 -9.66
C LEU A 232 -5.40 -43.99 -10.49
N GLU A 233 -5.58 -45.16 -9.88
CA GLU A 233 -5.53 -46.43 -10.57
C GLU A 233 -6.90 -46.74 -11.21
N PRO A 234 -6.97 -47.08 -12.51
CA PRO A 234 -8.24 -47.28 -13.22
C PRO A 234 -9.15 -48.34 -12.59
N VAL A 235 -8.55 -49.43 -12.11
CA VAL A 235 -9.28 -50.56 -11.51
C VAL A 235 -9.87 -50.19 -10.14
N SER A 236 -9.14 -49.37 -9.38
CA SER A 236 -9.50 -48.89 -8.04
C SER A 236 -10.59 -47.82 -8.13
N ALA A 237 -10.53 -46.96 -9.14
CA ALA A 237 -11.52 -45.91 -9.39
C ALA A 237 -12.92 -46.44 -9.75
N MET A 238 -13.01 -47.59 -10.44
CA MET A 238 -14.31 -48.22 -10.76
C MET A 238 -14.95 -48.94 -9.57
N ARG A 239 -14.18 -49.25 -8.53
CA ARG A 239 -14.63 -49.95 -7.31
C ARG A 239 -14.95 -48.99 -6.15
N ALA A 240 -14.67 -47.70 -6.30
CA ALA A 240 -15.02 -46.70 -5.29
C ALA A 240 -16.55 -46.57 -5.21
N THR A 241 -17.12 -47.03 -4.11
CA THR A 241 -18.50 -46.75 -3.66
C THR A 241 -18.57 -45.45 -2.88
#